data_AF-A0A1W5Z4D3-F1
#
_entry.id   AF-A0A1W5Z4D3-F1
#
_cell.length_a   1.000
_cell.length_b   1.000
_cell.length_c   1.000
_cell.angle_alpha   90.00
_cell.angle_beta   90.00
_cell.angle_gamma   90.00
#
_symmetry.space_group_name_H-M   'P 1'
#
loop_
_entity.id
_entity.type
_entity.pdbx_description
1 polymer ?
#
loop_
_entity_poly.entity_id
_entity_poly.type
_entity_poly.pdbx_seq_one_letter_code
_entity_poly.pdbx_strand_id
1 'polypeptide(L)'
;MTTPSNTEAPVPFGWCHWHKGPSGTAVLVQIIEQNSGPGVGLYACAPCREQRRLVTYSEQTHEAAYRDYLLHTTDCEGCSRIGRCEVGRRLRDLYQKALDTSP
;
A
#
# COMPACT_ATOMS: atom_id res chain seq x y z
N MET A 1 24.14 36.32 10.86
CA MET A 1 23.01 35.84 10.03
C MET A 1 23.26 34.36 9.78
N THR A 2 22.51 33.49 10.45
CA THR A 2 22.65 32.03 10.33
C THR A 2 21.69 31.54 9.24
N THR A 3 22.22 31.13 8.11
CA THR A 3 21.47 30.49 7.02
C THR A 3 21.09 29.08 7.47
N PRO A 4 19.80 28.68 7.45
CA PRO A 4 19.47 27.26 7.62
C PRO A 4 19.92 26.52 6.37
N SER A 5 20.96 25.70 6.51
CA SER A 5 21.37 24.72 5.51
C SER A 5 20.37 23.57 5.54
N ASN A 6 19.22 23.76 4.88
CA ASN A 6 18.29 22.67 4.65
C ASN A 6 18.85 21.83 3.48
N THR A 7 19.77 20.93 3.80
CA THR A 7 20.13 19.83 2.89
C THR A 7 18.98 18.84 2.93
N GLU A 8 17.84 19.22 2.35
CA GLU A 8 16.81 18.29 1.98
C GLU A 8 17.42 17.43 0.88
N ALA A 9 17.79 16.19 1.21
CA ALA A 9 18.11 15.20 0.19
C ALA A 9 17.01 15.28 -0.88
N PRO A 10 17.33 15.30 -2.19
CA PRO A 10 16.31 15.39 -3.21
C PRO A 10 15.31 14.26 -2.98
N VAL A 11 14.12 14.61 -2.48
CA VAL A 11 13.01 13.68 -2.32
C VAL A 11 12.83 13.04 -3.69
N PRO A 12 12.85 11.70 -3.78
CA PRO A 12 12.74 11.03 -5.08
C PRO A 12 11.49 11.57 -5.78
N PHE A 13 11.70 12.29 -6.89
CA PHE A 13 10.61 12.87 -7.64
C PHE A 13 9.82 11.73 -8.27
N GLY A 14 8.65 11.42 -7.71
CA GLY A 14 7.70 10.47 -8.29
C GLY A 14 6.83 11.15 -9.34
N TRP A 15 6.17 10.35 -10.18
CA TRP A 15 5.20 10.85 -11.17
C TRP A 15 3.77 10.72 -10.62
N CYS A 16 3.01 11.81 -10.61
CA CYS A 16 1.58 11.77 -10.28
C CYS A 16 0.74 11.49 -11.53
N HIS A 17 0.00 10.39 -11.52
CA HIS A 17 -0.85 9.97 -12.63
C HIS A 17 -2.13 10.81 -12.78
N TRP A 18 -2.56 11.50 -11.72
CA TRP A 18 -3.80 12.29 -11.72
C TRP A 18 -3.62 13.70 -12.31
N HIS A 19 -2.54 14.41 -11.96
CA HIS A 19 -2.22 15.71 -12.58
C HIS A 19 -1.22 15.61 -13.73
N LYS A 20 -0.66 14.43 -13.98
CA LYS A 20 0.29 14.13 -15.06
C LYS A 20 1.58 14.96 -14.99
N GLY A 21 2.29 14.84 -13.87
CA GLY A 21 3.51 15.62 -13.64
C GLY A 21 4.33 15.13 -12.44
N PRO A 22 5.58 15.62 -12.31
CA PRO A 22 6.44 15.26 -11.19
C PRO A 22 5.89 15.78 -9.86
N SER A 23 6.14 15.04 -8.77
CA SER A 23 5.83 15.45 -7.41
C SER A 23 6.67 14.68 -6.39
N GLY A 24 7.25 15.41 -5.43
CA GLY A 24 7.98 14.80 -4.30
C GLY A 24 7.09 14.08 -3.28
N THR A 25 5.76 14.16 -3.41
CA THR A 25 4.80 13.49 -2.50
C THR A 25 3.99 12.39 -3.20
N ALA A 26 4.37 12.02 -4.43
CA ALA A 26 3.73 10.95 -5.16
C ALA A 26 4.03 9.60 -4.51
N VAL A 27 2.98 8.90 -4.07
CA VAL A 27 3.04 7.54 -3.49
C VAL A 27 2.08 6.61 -4.22
N LEU A 28 2.34 5.31 -4.14
CA LEU A 28 1.50 4.28 -4.77
C LEU A 28 0.09 4.32 -4.16
N VAL A 29 -0.92 4.40 -5.01
CA VAL A 29 -2.34 4.37 -4.60
C VAL A 29 -3.11 3.22 -5.24
N GLN A 30 -2.62 2.63 -6.32
CA GLN A 30 -3.27 1.50 -6.98
C GLN A 30 -2.26 0.69 -7.78
N ILE A 31 -2.47 -0.63 -7.86
CA ILE A 31 -1.81 -1.51 -8.82
C ILE A 31 -2.88 -1.98 -9.79
N ILE A 32 -2.68 -1.77 -11.09
CA ILE A 32 -3.51 -2.37 -12.13
C ILE A 32 -2.81 -3.67 -12.53
N GLU A 33 -3.36 -4.80 -12.08
CA GLU A 33 -2.92 -6.11 -12.55
C GLU A 33 -3.21 -6.24 -14.04
N GLN A 34 -2.23 -6.77 -14.78
CA GLN A 34 -2.42 -7.17 -16.16
C GLN A 34 -2.42 -8.70 -16.21
N ASN A 35 -3.33 -9.28 -16.99
CA ASN A 35 -3.52 -10.74 -17.11
C ASN A 35 -2.22 -11.49 -17.49
N SER A 36 -1.21 -10.79 -18.00
CA SER A 36 0.16 -11.27 -18.19
C SER A 36 1.13 -10.09 -18.10
N GLY A 37 2.22 -10.26 -17.34
CA GLY A 37 3.28 -9.26 -17.16
C GLY A 37 3.21 -8.50 -15.83
N PRO A 38 4.23 -7.68 -15.52
CA PRO A 38 4.23 -6.86 -14.31
C PRO A 38 3.09 -5.83 -14.37
N GLY A 39 2.25 -5.80 -13.34
CA GLY A 39 1.18 -4.80 -13.21
C GLY A 39 1.71 -3.36 -13.22
N VAL A 40 0.83 -2.40 -13.47
CA VAL A 40 1.19 -0.97 -13.49
C VAL A 40 0.83 -0.31 -12.16
N GLY A 41 1.83 0.24 -11.48
CA GLY A 41 1.61 1.05 -10.28
C GLY A 41 1.18 2.48 -10.62
N LEU A 42 0.02 2.91 -10.13
CA LEU A 42 -0.44 4.28 -10.20
C LEU A 42 -0.08 5.03 -8.92
N TYR A 43 0.54 6.19 -9.10
CA TYR A 43 1.03 7.04 -8.02
C TYR A 43 0.28 8.38 -8.01
N ALA A 44 -0.06 8.87 -6.81
CA ALA A 44 -0.74 10.15 -6.62
C ALA A 44 -0.01 11.01 -5.57
N CYS A 45 0.15 12.30 -5.86
CA CYS A 45 0.68 13.28 -4.91
C CYS A 45 -0.35 13.61 -3.80
N ALA A 46 0.11 14.17 -2.69
CA ALA A 46 -0.76 14.47 -1.54
C ALA A 46 -2.00 15.32 -1.92
N PRO A 47 -1.88 16.44 -2.66
CA PRO A 47 -3.04 17.22 -3.07
C PRO A 47 -4.03 16.45 -3.94
N CYS A 48 -3.53 15.60 -4.85
CA CYS A 48 -4.40 14.78 -5.71
C CYS A 48 -5.14 13.71 -4.90
N ARG A 49 -4.48 13.12 -3.90
CA ARG A 49 -5.11 12.15 -2.99
C ARG A 49 -6.23 12.80 -2.18
N GLU A 50 -5.99 13.95 -1.58
CA GLU A 50 -6.98 14.66 -0.76
C GLU A 50 -8.22 15.06 -1.56
N GLN A 51 -8.02 15.70 -2.73
CA GLN A 51 -9.12 16.17 -3.58
C GLN A 51 -10.04 15.05 -4.08
N ARG A 52 -9.48 13.84 -4.24
CA ARG A 52 -10.18 12.69 -4.84
C ARG A 52 -10.43 11.57 -3.84
N ARG A 53 -10.09 11.79 -2.56
CA ARG A 53 -10.19 10.80 -1.49
C ARG A 53 -9.50 9.48 -1.83
N LEU A 54 -8.33 9.56 -2.47
CA LEU A 54 -7.52 8.38 -2.78
C LEU A 54 -6.77 7.94 -1.52
N VAL A 55 -6.90 6.66 -1.20
CA VAL A 55 -6.15 6.03 -0.10
C VAL A 55 -4.81 5.51 -0.65
N THR A 56 -3.75 5.55 0.15
CA THR A 56 -2.47 4.95 -0.28
C THR A 56 -2.59 3.45 -0.38
N TYR A 57 -1.82 2.81 -1.25
CA TYR A 57 -1.88 1.36 -1.43
C TYR A 57 -1.64 0.61 -0.11
N SER A 58 -0.74 1.11 0.74
CA SER A 58 -0.48 0.58 2.08
C SER A 58 -1.64 0.69 3.06
N GLU A 59 -2.55 1.64 2.86
CA GLU A 59 -3.71 1.89 3.74
C GLU A 59 -4.98 1.22 3.21
N GLN A 60 -4.95 0.61 2.02
CA GLN A 60 -6.08 -0.15 1.52
C GLN A 60 -6.35 -1.34 2.45
N THR A 61 -7.62 -1.56 2.78
CA THR A 61 -8.04 -2.55 3.78
C THR A 61 -7.59 -3.96 3.45
N HIS A 62 -7.57 -4.34 2.17
CA HIS A 62 -7.10 -5.66 1.75
C HIS A 62 -5.58 -5.83 1.92
N GLU A 63 -4.80 -4.80 1.63
CA GLU A 63 -3.33 -4.85 1.74
C GLU A 63 -2.91 -4.86 3.21
N ALA A 64 -3.56 -4.05 4.06
CA ALA A 64 -3.33 -4.06 5.50
C ALA A 64 -3.67 -5.44 6.10
N ALA A 65 -4.83 -6.01 5.76
CA ALA A 65 -5.24 -7.33 6.24
C ALA A 65 -4.31 -8.45 5.74
N TYR A 66 -3.83 -8.35 4.50
CA TYR A 66 -2.89 -9.31 3.93
C TYR A 66 -1.53 -9.28 4.68
N ARG A 67 -1.02 -8.08 5.01
CA ARG A 67 0.22 -7.95 5.79
C ARG A 67 0.10 -8.54 7.19
N ASP A 68 -0.98 -8.22 7.91
CA ASP A 68 -1.22 -8.78 9.24
C ASP A 68 -1.28 -10.32 9.20
N TYR A 69 -1.95 -10.85 8.18
CA TYR A 69 -2.01 -12.28 7.92
C TYR A 69 -0.64 -12.90 7.64
N LEU A 70 0.16 -12.30 6.75
CA LEU A 70 1.50 -12.78 6.42
C LEU A 70 2.43 -12.77 7.62
N LEU A 71 2.50 -11.65 8.35
CA LEU A 71 3.33 -11.52 9.54
C LEU A 71 3.02 -12.61 10.56
N HIS A 72 1.73 -12.85 10.81
CA HIS A 72 1.32 -13.92 11.70
C HIS A 72 1.77 -15.32 11.23
N THR A 73 1.72 -15.60 9.92
CA THR A 73 2.18 -16.88 9.38
C THR A 73 3.70 -17.07 9.48
N THR A 74 4.48 -15.98 9.52
CA THR A 74 5.94 -16.01 9.69
C THR A 74 6.34 -16.25 11.15
N ASP A 75 5.63 -15.65 12.11
CA ASP A 75 6.02 -15.65 13.52
C ASP A 75 5.40 -16.81 14.34
N CYS A 76 4.34 -17.43 13.85
CA CYS A 76 3.64 -18.47 14.61
C CYS A 76 4.33 -19.84 14.46
N GLU A 77 5.07 -20.26 15.49
CA GLU A 77 5.79 -21.55 15.56
C GLU A 77 4.87 -22.78 15.31
N GLY A 78 3.55 -22.65 15.57
CA GLY A 78 2.55 -23.69 15.32
C GLY A 78 1.90 -23.67 13.93
N CYS A 79 2.18 -22.67 13.10
CA CYS A 79 1.56 -22.48 11.77
C CYS A 79 2.45 -22.91 10.62
N SER A 80 3.11 -24.07 10.70
CA SER A 80 3.88 -24.65 9.59
C SER A 80 3.09 -24.82 8.28
N ARG A 81 1.76 -24.56 8.29
CA ARG A 81 0.98 -24.16 7.11
C ARG A 81 0.02 -23.00 7.44
N ILE A 82 -0.12 -22.12 6.46
CA ILE A 82 -1.06 -21.00 6.39
C ILE A 82 -2.47 -21.38 6.91
N GLY A 83 -2.98 -20.63 7.89
CA GLY A 83 -4.40 -20.66 8.29
C GLY A 83 -4.87 -21.79 9.22
N ARG A 84 -4.00 -22.46 9.98
CA ARG A 84 -4.40 -23.58 10.87
C ARG A 84 -4.65 -23.24 12.35
N CYS A 85 -4.06 -22.18 12.90
CA CYS A 85 -4.41 -21.71 14.24
C CYS A 85 -5.64 -20.78 14.19
N GLU A 86 -6.28 -20.56 15.34
CA GLU A 86 -7.47 -19.70 15.44
C GLU A 86 -7.20 -18.26 14.99
N VAL A 87 -6.05 -17.70 15.38
CA VAL A 87 -5.63 -16.34 15.00
C VAL A 87 -5.43 -16.25 13.49
N GLY A 88 -4.71 -17.19 12.89
CA GLY A 88 -4.49 -17.26 11.45
C GLY A 88 -5.78 -17.44 10.64
N ARG A 89 -6.76 -18.24 11.13
CA ARG A 89 -8.09 -18.33 10.50
C ARG A 89 -8.81 -17.00 10.52
N ARG A 90 -8.82 -16.31 11.66
CA ARG A 90 -9.45 -15.00 11.80
C ARG A 90 -8.82 -13.95 10.87
N LEU A 91 -7.51 -13.90 10.78
CA LEU A 91 -6.79 -12.98 9.89
C LEU A 91 -7.08 -13.28 8.42
N ARG A 92 -7.16 -14.56 8.03
CA ARG A 92 -7.58 -14.97 6.69
C ARG A 92 -9.00 -14.52 6.37
N ASP A 93 -9.94 -14.68 7.30
CA ASP A 93 -11.33 -14.26 7.12
C ASP A 93 -11.45 -12.73 6.97
N LEU A 94 -10.65 -11.97 7.72
CA LEU A 94 -10.57 -10.51 7.59
C LEU A 94 -10.01 -10.10 6.23
N TYR A 95 -8.94 -10.76 5.77
CA TYR A 95 -8.39 -10.54 4.44
C TYR A 95 -9.42 -10.84 3.34
N GLN A 96 -10.14 -11.96 3.42
CA GLN A 96 -11.18 -12.30 2.44
C GLN A 96 -12.31 -11.26 2.41
N LYS A 97 -12.81 -10.84 3.57
CA LYS A 97 -13.83 -9.77 3.64
C LYS A 97 -13.33 -8.46 3.04
N ALA A 98 -12.05 -8.14 3.24
CA ALA A 98 -11.45 -6.93 2.68
C ALA A 98 -11.32 -7.00 1.15
N LEU A 99 -11.06 -8.17 0.58
CA LEU A 99 -11.12 -8.40 -0.88
C LEU A 99 -12.55 -8.23 -1.41
N ASP A 100 -13.54 -8.82 -0.73
CA ASP A 100 -14.95 -8.75 -1.17
C ASP A 100 -15.53 -7.32 -1.12
N THR A 101 -14.92 -6.46 -0.30
CA THR A 101 -15.31 -5.03 -0.16
C THR A 101 -14.47 -4.11 -1.03
N SER A 102 -13.41 -4.60 -1.67
CA SER A 102 -12.59 -3.82 -2.58
C SER A 102 -13.35 -3.63 -3.91
N PRO A 103 -13.59 -2.39 -4.37
CA PRO A 103 -14.31 -2.12 -5.61
C PRO A 103 -13.51 -2.48 -6.87
#